data_AF-A0A6N9U9D6-F1
#
_entry.id   AF-A0A6N9U9D6-F1
#
_cell.length_a   1.000
_cell.length_b   1.000
_cell.length_c   1.000
_cell.angle_alpha   90.00
_cell.angle_beta   90.00
_cell.angle_gamma   90.00
#
_symmetry.space_group_name_H-M   'P 1'
#
loop_
_entity.id
_entity.type
_entity.pdbx_description
1 polymer ?
#
loop_
_entity_poly.entity_id
_entity_poly.type
_entity_poly.pdbx_seq_one_letter_code
_entity_poly.pdbx_strand_id
1 'polypeptide(L)'
;RVWAWPAERVPGPRLAREVAAAGRLVRVCAPDVIHAHSAKAGLAGRLAVRGRIPTVFQPHAWSFEALEGRAAGLAEAWERFGARWSDRILCVSESER
;
A
#
# COMPACT_ATOMS: atom_id res chain seq x y z
N ARG A 1 1.33 -6.29 -20.02
CA ARG A 1 0.34 -7.29 -19.53
C ARG A 1 -0.41 -6.65 -18.38
N VAL A 2 -1.73 -6.84 -18.29
CA VAL A 2 -2.56 -6.30 -17.19
C VAL A 2 -3.13 -7.47 -16.42
N TRP A 3 -3.06 -7.41 -15.09
CA TRP A 3 -3.58 -8.44 -14.20
C TRP A 3 -4.68 -7.86 -13.32
N ALA A 4 -5.80 -8.57 -13.21
CA ALA A 4 -6.87 -8.15 -12.32
C ALA A 4 -6.52 -8.47 -10.86
N TRP A 5 -6.60 -7.45 -10.00
CA TRP A 5 -6.52 -7.60 -8.55
C TRP A 5 -7.89 -7.28 -7.93
N PRO A 6 -8.68 -8.30 -7.54
CA PRO A 6 -9.99 -8.07 -6.96
C PRO A 6 -9.83 -7.54 -5.52
N ALA A 7 -10.11 -6.26 -5.33
CA ALA A 7 -10.01 -5.58 -4.05
C ALA A 7 -11.09 -4.51 -3.88
N GLU A 8 -11.49 -4.29 -2.64
CA GLU A 8 -12.38 -3.20 -2.24
C GLU A 8 -11.62 -1.88 -2.10
N ARG A 9 -12.36 -0.76 -2.18
CA ARG A 9 -11.77 0.59 -2.12
C ARG A 9 -11.08 0.88 -0.79
N VAL A 10 -11.64 0.41 0.32
CA VAL A 10 -11.17 0.69 1.68
C VAL A 10 -10.72 -0.58 2.39
N PRO A 11 -9.80 -0.51 3.36
CA PRO A 11 -9.44 -1.68 4.17
C PRO A 11 -10.67 -2.21 4.92
N GLY A 12 -10.86 -3.52 4.91
CA GLY A 12 -12.01 -4.17 5.54
C GLY A 12 -11.76 -5.66 5.80
N PRO A 13 -12.81 -6.44 6.13
CA PRO A 13 -12.69 -7.86 6.49
C PRO A 13 -12.00 -8.73 5.44
N ARG A 14 -11.98 -8.29 4.16
CA ARG A 14 -11.37 -9.02 3.05
C ARG A 14 -9.89 -8.68 2.82
N LEU A 15 -9.31 -7.75 3.57
CA LEU A 15 -7.94 -7.27 3.36
C LEU A 15 -6.91 -8.41 3.27
N ALA A 16 -6.99 -9.40 4.15
CA ALA A 16 -6.06 -10.53 4.13
C ALA A 16 -6.12 -11.34 2.82
N ARG A 17 -7.33 -11.51 2.26
CA ARG A 17 -7.53 -12.19 0.96
C ARG A 17 -6.97 -11.36 -0.18
N GLU A 18 -7.16 -10.05 -0.13
CA GLU A 18 -6.65 -9.12 -1.14
C GLU A 18 -5.11 -9.06 -1.12
N VAL A 19 -4.50 -9.06 0.06
CA VAL A 19 -3.03 -9.17 0.24
C VAL A 19 -2.52 -10.49 -0.35
N ALA A 20 -3.18 -11.60 -0.05
CA ALA A 20 -2.80 -12.90 -0.60
C ALA A 20 -2.94 -12.95 -2.13
N ALA A 21 -3.97 -12.31 -2.69
CA ALA A 21 -4.15 -12.17 -4.13
C ALA A 21 -3.04 -11.33 -4.77
N ALA A 22 -2.69 -10.17 -4.18
CA ALA A 22 -1.57 -9.35 -4.62
C ALA A 22 -0.25 -10.15 -4.58
N GLY A 23 0.01 -10.90 -3.50
CA GLY A 23 1.21 -11.73 -3.39
C GLY A 23 1.28 -12.86 -4.44
N ARG A 24 0.14 -13.41 -4.88
CA ARG A 24 0.11 -14.35 -6.03
C ARG A 24 0.46 -13.64 -7.33
N LEU A 25 -0.12 -12.47 -7.58
CA LEU A 25 0.16 -11.70 -8.79
C LEU A 25 1.62 -11.28 -8.87
N VAL A 26 2.21 -10.83 -7.75
CA VAL A 26 3.65 -10.51 -7.68
C VAL A 26 4.50 -11.72 -8.04
N ARG A 27 4.19 -12.92 -7.52
CA ARG A 27 4.94 -14.14 -7.87
C ARG A 27 4.84 -14.52 -9.34
N VAL A 28 3.67 -14.36 -9.95
CA VAL A 28 3.45 -14.71 -11.38
C VAL A 28 4.05 -13.66 -12.31
N CYS A 29 3.95 -12.39 -11.94
CA CYS A 29 4.50 -11.29 -12.72
C CYS A 29 6.02 -11.18 -12.58
N ALA A 30 6.58 -11.64 -11.47
CA ALA A 30 8.00 -11.57 -11.13
C ALA A 30 8.63 -10.18 -11.40
N PRO A 31 8.10 -9.10 -10.80
CA PRO A 31 8.57 -7.75 -11.10
C PRO A 31 9.90 -7.46 -10.41
N ASP A 32 10.72 -6.64 -11.08
CA ASP A 32 11.96 -6.09 -10.49
C ASP A 32 11.69 -4.95 -9.49
N VAL A 33 10.55 -4.26 -9.67
CA VAL A 33 10.13 -3.13 -8.84
C VAL A 33 8.61 -3.09 -8.69
N ILE A 34 8.14 -2.65 -7.52
CA ILE A 34 6.73 -2.37 -7.27
C ILE A 34 6.54 -0.88 -7.06
N HIS A 35 5.58 -0.30 -7.78
CA HIS A 35 5.08 1.05 -7.52
C HIS A 35 3.63 0.95 -7.03
N ALA A 36 3.41 1.25 -5.74
CA ALA A 36 2.10 1.22 -5.12
C ALA A 36 1.55 2.64 -4.95
N HIS A 37 0.35 2.88 -5.47
CA HIS A 37 -0.32 4.17 -5.40
C HIS A 37 -1.54 4.12 -4.47
N SER A 38 -1.74 5.17 -3.66
CA SER A 38 -2.84 5.27 -2.69
C SER A 38 -2.72 4.34 -1.49
N ALA A 39 -3.27 4.77 -0.36
CA ALA A 39 -3.20 4.09 0.92
C ALA A 39 -3.63 2.61 0.86
N LYS A 40 -4.72 2.27 0.16
CA LYS A 40 -5.24 0.89 0.10
C LYS A 40 -4.29 -0.06 -0.62
N ALA A 41 -3.81 0.32 -1.81
CA ALA A 41 -2.88 -0.51 -2.56
C ALA A 41 -1.49 -0.50 -1.92
N GLY A 42 -1.08 0.62 -1.34
CA GLY A 42 0.12 0.73 -0.50
C GLY A 42 0.09 -0.25 0.68
N LEU A 43 -1.00 -0.29 1.43
CA LEU A 43 -1.20 -1.26 2.51
C LEU A 43 -1.08 -2.70 2.00
N ALA A 44 -1.86 -3.05 0.97
CA ALA A 44 -1.94 -4.43 0.51
C ALA A 44 -0.63 -4.91 -0.15
N GLY A 45 -0.05 -4.08 -1.02
CA GLY A 45 1.19 -4.37 -1.74
C GLY A 45 2.36 -4.52 -0.79
N ARG A 46 2.56 -3.58 0.13
CA ARG A 46 3.66 -3.64 1.11
C ARG A 46 3.51 -4.82 2.07
N LEU A 47 2.29 -5.17 2.49
CA LEU A 47 2.03 -6.41 3.25
C LEU A 47 2.34 -7.68 2.46
N ALA A 48 2.06 -7.68 1.15
CA ALA A 48 2.29 -8.84 0.30
C ALA A 48 3.78 -9.12 0.12
N VAL A 49 4.60 -8.08 -0.06
CA VAL A 49 6.03 -8.25 -0.37
C VAL A 49 6.96 -8.09 0.83
N ARG A 50 6.60 -7.26 1.81
CA ARG A 50 7.38 -7.00 3.03
C ARG A 50 8.86 -6.68 2.76
N GLY A 51 9.11 -5.81 1.77
CA GLY A 51 10.47 -5.40 1.39
C GLY A 51 11.29 -6.42 0.60
N ARG A 52 10.71 -7.56 0.19
CA ARG A 52 11.42 -8.56 -0.64
C ARG A 52 11.69 -8.10 -2.09
N ILE A 53 10.97 -7.08 -2.55
CA ILE A 53 11.11 -6.51 -3.89
C ILE A 53 11.22 -4.99 -3.68
N PRO A 54 12.15 -4.30 -4.37
CA PRO A 54 12.24 -2.85 -4.34
C PRO A 54 10.87 -2.20 -4.53
N THR A 55 10.46 -1.36 -3.58
CA THR A 55 9.11 -0.81 -3.51
C THR A 55 9.12 0.71 -3.39
N VAL A 56 8.45 1.37 -4.34
CA VAL A 56 8.10 2.79 -4.29
C VAL A 56 6.63 2.91 -3.85
N PHE A 57 6.38 3.75 -2.86
CA PHE A 57 5.02 4.06 -2.41
C PHE A 57 4.69 5.53 -2.69
N GLN A 58 3.52 5.79 -3.27
CA GLN A 58 3.02 7.12 -3.55
C GLN A 58 1.66 7.32 -2.86
N PRO A 59 1.56 8.16 -1.81
CA PRO A 59 0.34 8.32 -1.02
C PRO A 59 -0.83 8.89 -1.82
N HIS A 60 -0.62 9.97 -2.59
CA HIS A 60 -1.69 10.77 -3.21
C HIS A 60 -2.69 11.30 -2.16
N ALA A 61 -2.19 12.00 -1.16
CA ALA A 61 -2.74 12.29 0.16
C ALA A 61 -2.62 11.14 1.17
N TRP A 62 -2.39 11.48 2.43
CA TRP A 62 -2.23 10.50 3.48
C TRP A 62 -3.59 10.01 3.99
N SER A 63 -3.71 8.70 4.23
CA SER A 63 -4.98 8.10 4.66
C SER A 63 -5.51 8.66 5.99
N PHE A 64 -4.62 9.09 6.88
CA PHE A 64 -5.00 9.67 8.16
C PHE A 64 -5.53 11.11 8.05
N GLU A 65 -5.23 11.84 6.97
CA GLU A 65 -5.77 13.19 6.73
C GLU A 65 -7.24 13.15 6.30
N ALA A 66 -7.68 12.02 5.73
CA ALA A 66 -9.04 11.81 5.27
C ALA A 66 -9.95 11.16 6.34
N LEU A 67 -9.46 10.91 7.55
CA LEU A 67 -10.16 10.19 8.61
C LEU A 67 -10.15 11.00 9.91
N GLU A 68 -11.05 10.65 10.83
CA GLU A 68 -11.12 11.28 12.16
C GLU A 68 -10.98 10.25 13.29
N GLY A 69 -10.60 10.75 14.47
CA GLY A 69 -10.55 9.98 15.72
C GLY A 69 -9.68 8.73 15.63
N ARG A 70 -10.19 7.61 16.13
CA ARG A 70 -9.43 6.35 16.21
C ARG A 70 -9.01 5.80 14.85
N ALA A 71 -9.81 6.05 13.80
CA ALA A 71 -9.50 5.57 12.46
C ALA A 71 -8.28 6.31 11.87
N ALA A 72 -8.17 7.62 12.11
CA ALA A 72 -7.00 8.41 11.71
C ALA A 72 -5.72 7.88 12.38
N GLY A 73 -5.74 7.65 13.70
CA GLY A 73 -4.58 7.13 14.41
C GLY A 73 -4.16 5.72 13.95
N LEU A 74 -5.11 4.85 13.61
CA LEU A 74 -4.81 3.54 13.02
C LEU A 74 -4.19 3.66 11.62
N ALA A 75 -4.71 4.57 10.79
CA ALA A 75 -4.18 4.84 9.47
C ALA A 75 -2.75 5.39 9.56
N GLU A 76 -2.49 6.36 10.44
CA GLU A 76 -1.15 6.91 10.70
C GLU A 76 -0.18 5.83 11.17
N ALA A 77 -0.59 5.02 12.17
CA ALA A 77 0.22 3.93 12.68
C ALA A 77 0.57 2.93 11.57
N TRP A 78 -0.40 2.59 10.71
CA TRP A 78 -0.17 1.72 9.59
C TRP A 78 0.76 2.35 8.54
N GLU A 79 0.56 3.60 8.15
CA GLU A 79 1.40 4.26 7.13
C GLU A 79 2.86 4.34 7.59
N ARG A 80 3.08 4.70 8.86
CA ARG A 80 4.41 4.67 9.50
C ARG A 80 4.99 3.26 9.54
N PHE A 81 4.19 2.27 9.93
CA PHE A 81 4.65 0.89 9.96
C PHE A 81 5.05 0.41 8.55
N GLY A 82 4.21 0.67 7.56
CA GLY A 82 4.42 0.29 6.17
C GLY A 82 5.61 0.99 5.51
N ALA A 83 6.03 2.17 5.98
CA ALA A 83 7.18 2.89 5.45
C ALA A 83 8.47 2.04 5.49
N ARG A 84 8.60 1.12 6.45
CA ARG A 84 9.75 0.19 6.55
C ARG A 84 9.87 -0.79 5.37
N TRP A 85 8.80 -0.94 4.59
CA TRP A 85 8.74 -1.80 3.41
C TRP A 85 8.67 -0.99 2.12
N SER A 86 8.98 0.30 2.19
CA SER A 86 9.15 1.17 1.04
C SER A 86 10.61 1.61 0.98
N ASP A 87 11.28 1.35 -0.13
CA ASP A 87 12.61 1.90 -0.41
C ASP A 87 12.53 3.39 -0.69
N ARG A 88 11.43 3.84 -1.29
CA ARG A 88 11.13 5.25 -1.53
C ARG A 88 9.65 5.55 -1.27
N ILE A 89 9.40 6.72 -0.69
CA ILE A 89 8.08 7.33 -0.62
C ILE A 89 8.13 8.56 -1.53
N LEU A 90 7.29 8.57 -2.56
CA LEU A 90 7.20 9.64 -3.55
C LEU A 90 6.00 10.51 -3.20
N CYS A 91 6.27 11.68 -2.62
CA CYS A 91 5.25 12.69 -2.34
C CYS A 91 5.07 13.57 -3.58
N VAL A 92 3.82 13.83 -3.97
CA VAL A 92 3.51 14.66 -5.15
C VAL A 92 3.37 16.14 -4.81
N SER A 93 3.39 16.49 -3.51
CA SER A 93 3.39 17.86 -3.02
C SER A 93 4.23 18.00 -1.75
N GLU A 94 4.57 19.23 -1.36
CA GLU A 94 5.24 19.52 -0.08
C GLU A 94 4.35 19.20 1.12
N SER A 95 3.03 19.36 1.00
CA SER A 95 2.08 19.03 2.06
C SER A 95 2.07 17.54 2.41
N GLU A 96 2.51 16.68 1.49
CA GLU A 96 2.62 15.24 1.70
C GLU A 96 3.98 14.80 2.25
N ARG A 97 4.97 15.68 2.38
CA ARG A 97 6.31 15.36 2.87
C ARG A 97 6.38 15.29 4.40
#